data_AF-A0ABD0RGX5-F1
#
_entry.id   AF-A0ABD0RGX5-F1
#
_cell.length_a   1.000
_cell.length_b   1.000
_cell.length_c   1.000
_cell.angle_alpha   90.00
_cell.angle_beta   90.00
_cell.angle_gamma   90.00
#
_symmetry.space_group_name_H-M   'P 1'
#
loop_
_entity.id
_entity.type
_entity.pdbx_description
1 polymer ?
#
loop_
_entity_poly.entity_id
_entity_poly.type
_entity_poly.pdbx_seq_one_letter_code
_entity_poly.pdbx_strand_id
1 'polypeptide(L)'
;YSEHTQLQSRQRTVQDAIQGKLSDLDQCISQYQAAFASLEATQLASLLQEISSPIDLGPPSYVPATTFLQNAGQAHLISQCEALEAEVSALLQQRRSQLRGCLEHLHSYATVALLHRVHTWKQWMEELVCDMTVDHCQTIYHQYEMQFAPQPPPATCQFLSSIEMALQHHAAETNTRLLRQGAGVPVCEEQLQEIERCIKVFLHEDAELGSFSLAGIIVSALCALTRRNLVMEGAAASAGEQLVELTSRDGACMSGNITCLVQLLQQCQLLSHDLDILSLAETSQVVYLANGVYTCLQALRCMLKGENTLETMLAELDALIDQCADGVSLQGLGEVLQAHLRNTAMGLEEDPDDHYLDITRVLRAQYSELIQPRSMESSVQETPKMSAGQMLLVAFDGMFAQLETAFGLLIDK
;
A
#
# COMPACT_ATOMS: atom_id res chain seq x y z
N TYR A 1 43.55 19.36 -51.86
CA TYR A 1 42.89 20.46 -51.12
C TYR A 1 41.49 20.06 -50.65
N SER A 2 40.56 19.66 -51.52
CA SER A 2 39.20 19.22 -51.14
C SER A 2 39.17 18.09 -50.09
N GLU A 3 39.99 17.04 -50.27
CA GLU A 3 40.08 15.93 -49.31
C GLU A 3 40.61 16.35 -47.95
N HIS A 4 41.59 17.25 -47.92
CA HIS A 4 42.14 17.78 -46.67
C HIS A 4 41.11 18.61 -45.91
N THR A 5 40.34 19.45 -46.61
CA THR A 5 39.23 20.21 -46.03
C THR A 5 38.11 19.31 -45.52
N GLN A 6 37.81 18.22 -46.25
CA GLN A 6 36.80 17.25 -45.84
C GLN A 6 37.22 16.47 -44.60
N LEU A 7 38.48 16.01 -44.53
CA LEU A 7 39.07 15.37 -43.35
C LEU A 7 39.07 16.30 -42.13
N GLN A 8 39.48 17.56 -42.33
CA GLN A 8 39.49 18.56 -41.27
C GLN A 8 38.07 18.87 -40.75
N SER A 9 37.06 18.89 -41.65
CA SER A 9 35.66 19.06 -41.23
C SER A 9 35.17 17.86 -40.41
N ARG A 10 35.49 16.63 -40.83
CA ARG A 10 35.13 15.40 -40.10
C ARG A 10 35.79 15.34 -38.73
N GLN A 11 37.06 15.73 -38.66
CA GLN A 11 37.80 15.80 -37.40
C GLN A 11 37.13 16.76 -36.41
N ARG A 12 36.71 17.95 -36.86
CA ARG A 12 35.94 18.89 -36.01
C ARG A 12 34.62 18.30 -35.55
N THR A 13 33.85 17.68 -36.43
CA THR A 13 32.58 17.04 -36.05
C THR A 13 32.77 15.98 -34.97
N VAL A 14 33.85 15.19 -35.06
CA VAL A 14 34.19 14.20 -34.03
C VAL A 14 34.62 14.87 -32.73
N GLN A 15 35.44 15.93 -32.79
CA GLN A 15 35.81 16.70 -31.59
C GLN A 15 34.58 17.31 -30.89
N ASP A 16 33.67 17.93 -31.65
CA ASP A 16 32.43 18.50 -31.10
C ASP A 16 31.57 17.41 -30.44
N ALA A 17 31.51 16.21 -31.03
CA ALA A 17 30.78 15.08 -30.46
C ALA A 17 31.42 14.53 -29.18
N ILE A 18 32.76 14.41 -29.13
CA ILE A 18 33.50 14.02 -27.93
C ILE A 18 33.29 15.06 -26.84
N GLN A 19 33.31 16.35 -27.18
CA GLN A 19 33.13 17.44 -26.22
C GLN A 19 31.71 17.49 -25.65
N GLY A 20 30.69 17.20 -26.46
CA GLY A 20 29.32 16.96 -25.97
C GLY A 20 29.26 15.78 -25.00
N LYS A 21 29.91 14.66 -25.32
CA LYS A 21 29.96 13.49 -24.43
C LYS A 21 30.72 13.73 -23.14
N LEU A 22 31.80 14.53 -23.16
CA LEU A 22 32.50 14.96 -21.95
C LEU A 22 31.56 15.75 -21.03
N SER A 23 30.73 16.64 -21.57
CA SER A 23 29.75 17.38 -20.77
C SER A 23 28.69 16.47 -20.13
N ASP A 24 28.22 15.44 -20.86
CA ASP A 24 27.32 14.43 -20.31
C ASP A 24 27.98 13.65 -19.15
N LEU A 25 29.25 13.26 -19.32
CA LEU A 25 30.03 12.54 -18.30
C LEU A 25 30.27 13.41 -17.06
N ASP A 26 30.57 14.70 -17.23
CA ASP A 26 30.72 15.64 -16.12
C ASP A 26 29.42 15.83 -15.32
N GLN A 27 28.29 15.94 -16.03
CA GLN A 27 26.98 15.99 -15.40
C GLN A 27 26.69 14.70 -14.61
N CYS A 28 26.99 13.55 -15.22
CA CYS A 28 26.82 12.23 -14.60
C CYS A 28 27.68 12.07 -13.34
N ILE A 29 28.97 12.44 -13.40
CA ILE A 29 29.88 12.45 -12.25
C ILE A 29 29.34 13.35 -11.15
N SER A 30 28.87 14.56 -11.50
CA SER A 30 28.32 15.52 -10.53
C SER A 30 27.05 15.00 -9.85
N GLN A 31 26.16 14.36 -10.61
CA GLN A 31 24.96 13.72 -10.08
C GLN A 31 25.30 12.56 -9.15
N TYR A 32 26.26 11.71 -9.52
CA TYR A 32 26.74 10.64 -8.65
C TYR A 32 27.36 11.19 -7.38
N GLN A 33 28.24 12.20 -7.48
CA GLN A 33 28.84 12.84 -6.30
C GLN A 33 27.79 13.47 -5.39
N ALA A 34 26.73 14.08 -5.94
CA ALA A 34 25.62 14.63 -5.15
C ALA A 34 24.79 13.53 -4.47
N ALA A 35 24.46 12.45 -5.18
CA ALA A 35 23.77 11.29 -4.62
C ALA A 35 24.63 10.63 -3.52
N PHE A 36 25.94 10.51 -3.75
CA PHE A 36 26.89 10.02 -2.76
C PHE A 36 27.02 10.92 -1.56
N ALA A 37 27.15 12.24 -1.75
CA ALA A 37 27.18 13.19 -0.65
C ALA A 37 25.89 13.10 0.18
N SER A 38 24.73 12.83 -0.43
CA SER A 38 23.49 12.59 0.30
C SER A 38 23.46 11.27 1.09
N LEU A 39 24.21 10.25 0.63
CA LEU A 39 24.37 8.96 1.32
C LEU A 39 25.46 9.00 2.41
N GLU A 40 26.57 9.70 2.15
CA GLU A 40 27.74 9.87 3.02
C GLU A 40 27.57 10.97 4.08
N ALA A 41 26.62 11.89 3.90
CA ALA A 41 26.22 12.85 4.91
C ALA A 41 25.57 12.11 6.09
N THR A 42 26.41 11.50 6.92
CA THR A 42 26.18 10.87 8.23
C THR A 42 25.19 9.71 8.31
N GLN A 43 24.21 9.60 7.41
CA GLN A 43 23.09 8.67 7.53
C GLN A 43 23.49 7.22 7.28
N LEU A 44 24.21 6.89 6.19
CA LEU A 44 24.56 5.50 5.90
C LEU A 44 25.53 4.91 6.95
N ALA A 45 26.53 5.69 7.37
CA ALA A 45 27.47 5.27 8.41
C ALA A 45 26.76 5.13 9.78
N SER A 46 25.85 6.05 10.11
CA SER A 46 25.03 5.93 11.32
C SER A 46 24.09 4.73 11.28
N LEU A 47 23.45 4.44 10.14
CA LEU A 47 22.60 3.27 9.93
C LEU A 47 23.40 1.97 10.04
N LEU A 48 24.59 1.91 9.43
CA LEU A 48 25.49 0.75 9.56
C LEU A 48 25.93 0.56 11.02
N GLN A 49 26.19 1.65 11.75
CA GLN A 49 26.53 1.61 13.17
C GLN A 49 25.33 1.18 14.04
N GLU A 50 24.14 1.71 13.76
CA GLU A 50 22.87 1.38 14.42
C GLU A 50 22.43 -0.06 14.15
N ILE A 51 22.76 -0.63 13.00
CA ILE A 51 22.52 -2.05 12.66
C ILE A 51 23.59 -2.95 13.27
N SER A 52 24.77 -2.41 13.56
CA SER A 52 25.89 -3.13 14.19
C SER A 52 25.83 -3.15 15.71
N SER A 53 25.01 -2.31 16.34
CA SER A 53 24.78 -2.38 17.79
C SER A 53 24.08 -3.69 18.18
N PRO A 54 24.28 -4.20 19.41
CA PRO A 54 23.48 -5.31 19.91
C PRO A 54 22.00 -4.88 20.01
N ILE A 55 21.09 -5.78 19.66
CA ILE A 55 19.65 -5.55 19.85
C ILE A 55 19.36 -5.67 21.35
N ASP A 56 18.92 -4.56 21.95
CA ASP A 56 18.37 -4.58 23.29
C ASP A 56 16.84 -4.74 23.19
N LEU A 57 16.35 -5.93 23.49
CA LEU A 57 14.92 -6.23 23.55
C LEU A 57 14.33 -5.96 24.94
N GLY A 58 15.16 -5.51 25.89
CA GLY A 58 14.77 -5.40 27.28
C GLY A 58 14.63 -6.78 27.95
N PRO A 59 14.06 -6.82 29.17
CA PRO A 59 13.81 -8.07 29.87
C PRO A 59 12.72 -8.88 29.14
N PRO A 60 12.80 -10.23 29.16
CA PRO A 60 11.80 -11.08 28.56
C PRO A 60 10.38 -10.75 29.02
N SER A 61 9.46 -10.64 28.07
CA SER A 61 8.05 -10.30 28.24
C SER A 61 7.30 -11.26 29.17
N TYR A 62 7.76 -12.52 29.26
CA TYR A 62 7.14 -13.54 30.10
C TYR A 62 7.55 -13.46 31.59
N VAL A 63 8.62 -12.73 31.93
CA VAL A 63 9.17 -12.65 33.29
C VAL A 63 8.15 -12.21 34.35
N PRO A 64 7.30 -11.18 34.13
CA PRO A 64 6.30 -10.77 35.10
C PRO A 64 5.23 -11.84 35.38
N ALA A 65 4.96 -12.73 34.41
CA ALA A 65 3.97 -13.79 34.52
C ALA A 65 4.54 -15.12 35.04
N THR A 66 5.87 -15.26 35.12
CA THR A 66 6.56 -16.51 35.50
C THR A 66 6.10 -17.06 36.85
N THR A 67 5.99 -16.21 37.88
CA THR A 67 5.58 -16.64 39.23
C THR A 67 4.13 -17.10 39.27
N PHE A 68 3.24 -16.39 38.57
CA PHE A 68 1.84 -16.76 38.42
C PHE A 68 1.68 -18.10 37.69
N LEU A 69 2.35 -18.25 36.54
CA LEU A 69 2.29 -19.46 35.72
C LEU A 69 2.89 -20.68 36.42
N GLN A 70 3.99 -20.51 37.17
CA GLN A 70 4.56 -21.58 37.99
C GLN A 70 3.61 -22.02 39.10
N ASN A 71 3.00 -21.07 39.81
CA ASN A 71 2.05 -21.36 40.89
C ASN A 71 0.76 -22.02 40.36
N ALA A 72 0.38 -21.74 39.11
CA ALA A 72 -0.75 -22.37 38.43
C ALA A 72 -0.43 -23.76 37.82
N GLY A 73 0.81 -24.27 37.97
CA GLY A 73 1.23 -25.55 37.39
C GLY A 73 1.48 -25.51 35.88
N GLN A 74 1.53 -24.32 35.28
CA GLN A 74 1.66 -24.09 33.83
C GLN A 74 3.12 -23.80 33.42
N ALA A 75 4.08 -24.51 34.02
CA ALA A 75 5.51 -24.30 33.74
C ALA A 75 5.90 -24.54 32.27
N HIS A 76 5.12 -25.35 31.54
CA HIS A 76 5.36 -25.59 30.12
C HIS A 76 5.12 -24.34 29.26
N LEU A 77 4.21 -23.43 29.65
CA LEU A 77 3.92 -22.20 28.91
C LEU A 77 5.11 -21.24 29.00
N ILE A 78 5.80 -21.20 30.14
CA ILE A 78 7.03 -20.41 30.31
C ILE A 78 8.11 -20.90 29.35
N SER A 79 8.30 -22.22 29.25
CA SER A 79 9.27 -22.81 28.30
C SER A 79 8.90 -22.54 26.83
N GLN A 80 7.60 -22.46 26.51
CA GLN A 80 7.15 -22.07 25.18
C GLN A 80 7.41 -20.58 24.90
N CYS A 81 7.16 -19.70 25.86
CA CYS A 81 7.50 -18.28 25.76
C CYS A 81 9.01 -18.06 25.59
N GLU A 82 9.83 -18.81 26.34
CA GLU A 82 11.30 -18.82 26.21
C GLU A 82 11.73 -19.20 24.78
N ALA A 83 11.13 -20.26 24.22
CA ALA A 83 11.44 -20.70 22.87
C ALA A 83 11.04 -19.66 21.81
N LEU A 84 9.85 -19.05 21.95
CA LEU A 84 9.35 -18.02 21.05
C LEU A 84 10.19 -16.74 21.11
N GLU A 85 10.61 -16.30 22.30
CA GLU A 85 11.50 -15.15 22.42
C GLU A 85 12.88 -15.41 21.83
N ALA A 86 13.42 -16.61 22.00
CA ALA A 86 14.66 -17.02 21.36
C ALA A 86 14.54 -17.00 19.83
N GLU A 87 13.40 -17.47 19.28
CA GLU A 87 13.11 -17.45 17.85
C GLU A 87 12.98 -16.02 17.30
N VAL A 88 12.23 -15.14 18.00
CA VAL A 88 12.11 -13.71 17.63
C VAL A 88 13.48 -13.03 17.64
N SER A 89 14.27 -13.27 18.67
CA SER A 89 15.64 -12.74 18.78
C SER A 89 16.52 -13.19 17.62
N ALA A 90 16.45 -14.48 17.26
CA ALA A 90 17.20 -15.04 16.13
C ALA A 90 16.77 -14.44 14.79
N LEU A 91 15.46 -14.29 14.56
CA LEU A 91 14.90 -13.70 13.34
C LEU A 91 15.27 -12.23 13.19
N LEU A 92 15.23 -11.45 14.28
CA LEU A 92 15.66 -10.06 14.28
C LEU A 92 17.16 -9.92 13.97
N GLN A 93 17.98 -10.80 14.54
CA GLN A 93 19.41 -10.84 14.26
C GLN A 93 19.70 -11.23 12.80
N GLN A 94 18.95 -12.19 12.25
CA GLN A 94 19.03 -12.59 10.85
C GLN A 94 18.61 -11.46 9.90
N ARG A 95 17.53 -10.73 10.22
CA ARG A 95 17.09 -9.58 9.43
C ARG A 95 18.12 -8.45 9.44
N ARG A 96 18.72 -8.14 10.59
CA ARG A 96 19.79 -7.14 10.69
C ARG A 96 21.03 -7.53 9.88
N SER A 97 21.45 -8.79 9.93
CA SER A 97 22.62 -9.24 9.16
C SER A 97 22.39 -9.16 7.64
N GLN A 98 21.18 -9.50 7.17
CA GLN A 98 20.80 -9.32 5.78
C GLN A 98 20.76 -7.84 5.36
N LEU A 99 20.15 -6.98 6.18
CA LEU A 99 20.08 -5.55 5.92
C LEU A 99 21.48 -4.92 5.85
N ARG A 100 22.35 -5.29 6.79
CA ARG A 100 23.76 -4.90 6.77
C ARG A 100 24.44 -5.33 5.48
N GLY A 101 24.27 -6.59 5.07
CA GLY A 101 24.79 -7.09 3.81
C GLY A 101 24.33 -6.25 2.62
N CYS A 102 23.04 -5.94 2.51
CA CYS A 102 22.51 -5.09 1.44
C CYS A 102 23.15 -3.70 1.41
N LEU A 103 23.33 -3.06 2.58
CA LEU A 103 23.94 -1.73 2.68
C LEU A 103 25.45 -1.76 2.34
N GLU A 104 26.18 -2.79 2.77
CA GLU A 104 27.59 -2.99 2.42
C GLU A 104 27.77 -3.23 0.90
N HIS A 105 26.86 -3.99 0.28
CA HIS A 105 26.85 -4.19 -1.18
C HIS A 105 26.51 -2.91 -1.94
N LEU A 106 25.53 -2.13 -1.47
CA LEU A 106 25.18 -0.84 -2.06
C LEU A 106 26.37 0.12 -2.01
N HIS A 107 27.04 0.21 -0.85
CA HIS A 107 28.24 1.02 -0.67
C HIS A 107 29.38 0.57 -1.59
N SER A 108 29.65 -0.72 -1.66
CA SER A 108 30.73 -1.27 -2.49
C SER A 108 30.46 -1.12 -3.99
N TYR A 109 29.23 -1.41 -4.43
CA TYR A 109 28.83 -1.36 -5.84
C TYR A 109 28.85 0.07 -6.37
N ALA A 110 28.26 1.01 -5.64
CA ALA A 110 28.19 2.38 -6.09
C ALA A 110 29.60 3.00 -6.17
N THR A 111 30.49 2.69 -5.21
CA THR A 111 31.82 3.30 -5.11
C THR A 111 32.77 2.74 -6.18
N VAL A 112 32.69 1.43 -6.44
CA VAL A 112 33.66 0.73 -7.30
C VAL A 112 33.19 0.63 -8.75
N ALA A 113 31.92 0.32 -9.03
CA ALA A 113 31.51 -0.07 -10.38
C ALA A 113 31.13 1.11 -11.29
N LEU A 114 30.46 2.13 -10.73
CA LEU A 114 29.90 3.24 -11.51
C LEU A 114 30.88 4.41 -11.61
N LEU A 115 31.46 4.84 -10.48
CA LEU A 115 32.42 5.95 -10.49
C LEU A 115 33.69 5.60 -11.27
N HIS A 116 34.28 4.42 -11.05
CA HIS A 116 35.49 4.01 -11.79
C HIS A 116 35.27 4.02 -13.30
N ARG A 117 34.18 3.40 -13.78
CA ARG A 117 33.86 3.35 -15.22
C ARG A 117 33.70 4.74 -15.82
N VAL A 118 32.89 5.60 -15.20
CA VAL A 118 32.59 6.93 -15.75
C VAL A 118 33.87 7.80 -15.79
N HIS A 119 34.73 7.72 -14.79
CA HIS A 119 36.01 8.45 -14.76
C HIS A 119 37.00 7.93 -15.82
N THR A 120 37.10 6.61 -16.01
CA THR A 120 37.97 6.04 -17.05
C THR A 120 37.51 6.44 -18.46
N TRP A 121 36.19 6.41 -18.72
CA TRP A 121 35.63 6.88 -19.99
C TRP A 121 35.88 8.36 -20.23
N LYS A 122 35.73 9.19 -19.18
CA LYS A 122 36.04 10.61 -19.25
C LYS A 122 37.51 10.84 -19.59
N GLN A 123 38.43 10.17 -18.89
CA GLN A 123 39.86 10.30 -19.14
C GLN A 123 40.22 9.97 -20.59
N TRP A 124 39.71 8.86 -21.14
CA TRP A 124 39.96 8.49 -22.54
C TRP A 124 39.38 9.50 -23.54
N MET A 125 38.23 10.09 -23.24
CA MET A 125 37.67 11.14 -24.10
C MET A 125 38.50 12.43 -24.04
N GLU A 126 39.02 12.81 -22.87
CA GLU A 126 39.95 13.96 -22.72
C GLU A 126 41.27 13.74 -23.48
N GLU A 127 41.82 12.52 -23.39
CA GLU A 127 43.01 12.10 -24.13
C GLU A 127 42.77 12.16 -25.66
N LEU A 128 41.63 11.66 -26.15
CA LEU A 128 41.24 11.76 -27.57
C LEU A 128 41.08 13.22 -28.03
N VAL A 129 40.53 14.12 -27.21
CA VAL A 129 40.44 15.54 -27.61
C VAL A 129 41.83 16.16 -27.79
N CYS A 130 42.80 15.76 -26.97
CA CYS A 130 44.17 16.25 -27.02
C CYS A 130 44.98 15.65 -28.18
N ASP A 131 44.81 14.36 -28.47
CA ASP A 131 45.54 13.63 -29.49
C ASP A 131 44.62 12.68 -30.30
N MET A 132 44.27 13.09 -31.53
CA MET A 132 43.45 12.30 -32.45
C MET A 132 44.28 11.48 -33.46
N THR A 133 45.55 11.19 -33.16
CA THR A 133 46.35 10.32 -34.02
C THR A 133 45.81 8.90 -34.03
N VAL A 134 46.06 8.18 -35.13
CA VAL A 134 45.56 6.79 -35.31
C VAL A 134 46.14 5.85 -34.25
N ASP A 135 47.42 5.99 -33.92
CA ASP A 135 48.10 5.18 -32.91
C ASP A 135 47.51 5.42 -31.50
N HIS A 136 47.18 6.68 -31.18
CA HIS A 136 46.56 7.01 -29.91
C HIS A 136 45.12 6.50 -29.81
N CYS A 137 44.32 6.66 -30.86
CA CYS A 137 42.99 6.09 -30.95
C CYS A 137 43.00 4.56 -30.77
N GLN A 138 43.95 3.86 -31.39
CA GLN A 138 44.11 2.41 -31.27
C GLN A 138 44.52 1.99 -29.85
N THR A 139 45.38 2.78 -29.20
CA THR A 139 45.80 2.55 -27.82
C THR A 139 44.62 2.63 -26.86
N ILE A 140 43.80 3.68 -26.97
CA ILE A 140 42.58 3.85 -26.16
C ILE A 140 41.57 2.74 -26.43
N TYR A 141 41.37 2.37 -27.71
CA TYR A 141 40.49 1.26 -28.08
C TYR A 141 40.96 -0.07 -27.47
N HIS A 142 42.26 -0.35 -27.45
CA HIS A 142 42.81 -1.55 -26.84
C HIS A 142 42.63 -1.57 -25.31
N GLN A 143 42.81 -0.42 -24.65
CA GLN A 143 42.53 -0.29 -23.21
C GLN A 143 41.05 -0.53 -22.89
N TYR A 144 40.14 -0.04 -23.73
CA TYR A 144 38.71 -0.34 -23.65
C TYR A 144 38.44 -1.85 -23.77
N GLU A 145 39.02 -2.52 -24.76
CA GLU A 145 38.82 -3.96 -24.94
C GLU A 145 39.36 -4.77 -23.75
N MET A 146 40.53 -4.43 -23.22
CA MET A 146 41.10 -5.14 -22.07
C MET A 146 40.25 -4.99 -20.79
N GLN A 147 39.64 -3.82 -20.57
CA GLN A 147 38.90 -3.54 -19.34
C GLN A 147 37.41 -3.89 -19.42
N PHE A 148 36.80 -3.80 -20.61
CA PHE A 148 35.35 -3.91 -20.77
C PHE A 148 34.90 -4.97 -21.77
N ALA A 149 35.80 -5.52 -22.59
CA ALA A 149 35.49 -6.61 -23.51
C ALA A 149 35.85 -8.04 -23.05
N PRO A 150 36.42 -8.36 -21.86
CA PRO A 150 36.56 -9.76 -21.51
C PRO A 150 35.17 -10.32 -21.25
N GLN A 151 34.66 -11.15 -22.16
CA GLN A 151 33.54 -12.02 -21.84
C GLN A 151 33.91 -12.75 -20.55
N PRO A 152 33.06 -12.73 -19.51
CA PRO A 152 33.38 -13.41 -18.28
C PRO A 152 33.65 -14.88 -18.61
N PRO A 153 34.62 -15.53 -17.96
CA PRO A 153 34.80 -16.97 -18.10
C PRO A 153 33.44 -17.65 -17.93
N PRO A 154 33.10 -18.67 -18.73
CA PRO A 154 31.80 -19.34 -18.66
C PRO A 154 31.42 -19.77 -17.24
N ALA A 155 32.44 -20.12 -16.44
CA ALA A 155 32.30 -20.46 -15.02
C ALA A 155 31.77 -19.28 -14.15
N THR A 156 32.17 -18.05 -14.43
CA THR A 156 31.68 -16.86 -13.71
C THR A 156 30.25 -16.52 -14.11
N CYS A 157 29.89 -16.65 -15.39
CA CYS A 157 28.50 -16.51 -15.83
C CYS A 157 27.59 -17.59 -15.22
N GLN A 158 28.07 -18.84 -15.19
CA GLN A 158 27.36 -19.95 -14.55
C GLN A 158 27.20 -19.76 -13.04
N PHE A 159 28.22 -19.21 -12.37
CA PHE A 159 28.17 -18.86 -10.96
C PHE A 159 27.19 -17.72 -10.67
N LEU A 160 27.19 -16.65 -11.48
CA LEU A 160 26.24 -15.55 -11.32
C LEU A 160 24.80 -16.01 -11.58
N SER A 161 24.58 -16.83 -12.62
CA SER A 161 23.27 -17.40 -12.92
C SER A 161 22.79 -18.37 -11.84
N SER A 162 23.69 -19.14 -11.21
CA SER A 162 23.31 -20.02 -10.10
C SER A 162 22.96 -19.25 -8.83
N ILE A 163 23.67 -18.15 -8.55
CA ILE A 163 23.31 -17.23 -7.46
C ILE A 163 21.97 -16.53 -7.73
N GLU A 164 21.74 -16.06 -8.96
CA GLU A 164 20.47 -15.44 -9.36
C GLU A 164 19.30 -16.41 -9.15
N MET A 165 19.44 -17.65 -9.61
CA MET A 165 18.43 -18.69 -9.46
C MET A 165 18.19 -19.06 -7.98
N ALA A 166 19.25 -19.07 -7.15
CA ALA A 166 19.13 -19.28 -5.71
C ALA A 166 18.39 -18.13 -5.01
N LEU A 167 18.67 -16.88 -5.39
CA LEU A 167 17.97 -15.70 -4.87
C LEU A 167 16.49 -15.69 -5.27
N GLN A 168 16.17 -16.02 -6.52
CA GLN A 168 14.79 -16.15 -6.99
C GLN A 168 14.04 -17.24 -6.22
N HIS A 169 14.67 -18.37 -5.96
CA HIS A 169 14.10 -19.43 -5.14
C HIS A 169 13.84 -18.95 -3.71
N HIS A 170 14.81 -18.27 -3.09
CA HIS A 170 14.66 -17.77 -1.73
C HIS A 170 13.56 -16.70 -1.60
N ALA A 171 13.42 -15.83 -2.60
CA ALA A 171 12.34 -14.85 -2.69
C ALA A 171 10.96 -15.52 -2.82
N ALA A 172 10.83 -16.55 -3.67
CA ALA A 172 9.59 -17.33 -3.80
C ALA A 172 9.23 -18.07 -2.49
N GLU A 173 10.23 -18.61 -1.81
CA GLU A 173 10.06 -19.32 -0.53
C GLU A 173 9.69 -18.38 0.63
N THR A 174 10.25 -17.17 0.66
CA THR A 174 9.84 -16.14 1.63
C THR A 174 8.44 -15.60 1.32
N ASN A 175 8.09 -15.38 0.06
CA ASN A 175 6.73 -14.98 -0.32
C ASN A 175 5.69 -16.04 0.06
N THR A 176 5.98 -17.33 -0.16
CA THR A 176 5.08 -18.41 0.26
C THR A 176 4.96 -18.52 1.78
N ARG A 177 6.05 -18.29 2.54
CA ARG A 177 5.99 -18.19 4.01
C ARG A 177 5.17 -16.99 4.49
N LEU A 178 5.33 -15.82 3.88
CA LEU A 178 4.54 -14.61 4.15
C LEU A 178 3.05 -14.82 3.84
N LEU A 179 2.72 -15.47 2.72
CA LEU A 179 1.33 -15.84 2.41
C LEU A 179 0.75 -16.80 3.46
N ARG A 180 1.55 -17.75 3.97
CA ARG A 180 1.14 -18.68 5.04
C ARG A 180 0.97 -17.98 6.40
N GLN A 181 1.79 -16.98 6.72
CA GLN A 181 1.60 -16.17 7.92
C GLN A 181 0.35 -15.27 7.83
N GLY A 182 -0.03 -14.85 6.62
CA GLY A 182 -1.34 -14.24 6.35
C GLY A 182 -2.54 -15.18 6.55
N ALA A 183 -2.31 -16.49 6.69
CA ALA A 183 -3.34 -17.51 6.96
C ALA A 183 -3.41 -17.92 8.45
N GLY A 184 -2.61 -17.29 9.34
CA GLY A 184 -2.60 -17.53 10.79
C GLY A 184 -3.74 -16.85 11.57
N VAL A 185 -4.92 -16.72 10.97
CA VAL A 185 -6.11 -16.09 11.58
C VAL A 185 -6.54 -16.73 12.92
N PRO A 186 -6.53 -18.07 13.13
CA PRO A 186 -7.12 -18.64 14.36
C PRO A 186 -6.28 -18.41 15.63
N VAL A 187 -4.94 -18.32 15.53
CA VAL A 187 -4.07 -18.08 16.70
C VAL A 187 -4.15 -16.62 17.16
N CYS A 188 -4.32 -15.68 16.23
CA CYS A 188 -4.57 -14.28 16.56
C CYS A 188 -5.94 -14.09 17.22
N GLU A 189 -6.99 -14.82 16.81
CA GLU A 189 -8.31 -14.72 17.42
C GLU A 189 -8.34 -15.18 18.88
N GLU A 190 -7.68 -16.29 19.23
CA GLU A 190 -7.59 -16.77 20.62
C GLU A 190 -6.82 -15.79 21.52
N GLN A 191 -5.73 -15.22 21.03
CA GLN A 191 -4.97 -14.20 21.77
C GLN A 191 -5.78 -12.92 21.96
N LEU A 192 -6.58 -12.53 20.97
CA LEU A 192 -7.40 -11.33 21.04
C LEU A 192 -8.54 -11.50 22.05
N GLN A 193 -9.18 -12.68 22.10
CA GLN A 193 -10.18 -13.02 23.11
C GLN A 193 -9.60 -13.02 24.52
N GLU A 194 -8.37 -13.50 24.70
CA GLU A 194 -7.69 -13.51 25.99
C GLU A 194 -7.31 -12.08 26.45
N ILE A 195 -6.83 -11.24 25.53
CA ILE A 195 -6.57 -9.81 25.81
C ILE A 195 -7.87 -9.10 26.18
N GLU A 196 -8.97 -9.33 25.46
CA GLU A 196 -10.29 -8.77 25.78
C GLU A 196 -10.76 -9.21 27.17
N ARG A 197 -10.56 -10.48 27.52
CA ARG A 197 -10.85 -11.01 28.87
C ARG A 197 -10.03 -10.29 29.93
N CYS A 198 -8.73 -10.08 29.70
CA CYS A 198 -7.86 -9.39 30.65
C CYS A 198 -8.24 -7.93 30.87
N ILE A 199 -8.61 -7.22 29.79
CA ILE A 199 -9.10 -5.84 29.87
C ILE A 199 -10.40 -5.79 30.70
N LYS A 200 -11.34 -6.71 30.48
CA LYS A 200 -12.59 -6.79 31.27
C LYS A 200 -12.33 -7.04 32.75
N VAL A 201 -11.38 -7.93 33.08
CA VAL A 201 -10.99 -8.21 34.47
C VAL A 201 -10.35 -6.97 35.10
N PHE A 202 -9.41 -6.31 34.41
CA PHE A 202 -8.78 -5.07 34.87
C PHE A 202 -9.79 -3.96 35.15
N LEU A 203 -10.75 -3.75 34.24
CA LEU A 203 -11.84 -2.78 34.43
C LEU A 203 -12.80 -3.17 35.54
N HIS A 204 -12.89 -4.45 35.91
CA HIS A 204 -13.73 -4.89 37.02
C HIS A 204 -13.04 -4.73 38.38
N GLU A 205 -11.73 -4.98 38.44
CA GLU A 205 -10.94 -4.91 39.67
C GLU A 205 -10.63 -3.47 40.11
N ASP A 206 -10.37 -2.55 39.17
CA ASP A 206 -10.08 -1.12 39.42
C ASP A 206 -10.99 -0.21 38.59
N ALA A 207 -12.30 -0.24 38.88
CA ALA A 207 -13.34 0.33 38.01
C ALA A 207 -13.14 1.81 37.62
N GLU A 208 -12.77 2.70 38.55
CA GLU A 208 -12.58 4.12 38.24
C GLU A 208 -11.16 4.41 37.71
N LEU A 209 -10.11 4.10 38.48
CA LEU A 209 -8.72 4.42 38.12
C LEU A 209 -8.25 3.64 36.89
N GLY A 210 -8.67 2.38 36.76
CA GLY A 210 -8.41 1.56 35.57
C GLY A 210 -9.13 2.09 34.34
N SER A 211 -10.39 2.54 34.47
CA SER A 211 -11.11 3.20 33.38
C SER A 211 -10.43 4.49 32.92
N PHE A 212 -9.97 5.36 33.83
CA PHE A 212 -9.26 6.58 33.47
C PHE A 212 -7.90 6.31 32.81
N SER A 213 -7.15 5.35 33.34
CA SER A 213 -5.85 4.95 32.78
C SER A 213 -6.00 4.39 31.36
N LEU A 214 -6.94 3.46 31.17
CA LEU A 214 -7.22 2.85 29.88
C LEU A 214 -7.77 3.89 28.88
N ALA A 215 -8.69 4.75 29.31
CA ALA A 215 -9.19 5.84 28.49
C ALA A 215 -8.07 6.80 28.05
N GLY A 216 -7.13 7.14 28.93
CA GLY A 216 -5.97 7.96 28.58
C GLY A 216 -5.07 7.32 27.52
N ILE A 217 -4.84 6.02 27.61
CA ILE A 217 -4.08 5.23 26.61
C ILE A 217 -4.83 5.20 25.28
N ILE A 218 -6.14 4.90 25.31
CA ILE A 218 -6.99 4.82 24.12
C ILE A 218 -7.07 6.18 23.42
N VAL A 219 -7.31 7.27 24.15
CA VAL A 219 -7.37 8.62 23.61
C VAL A 219 -6.01 9.01 23.01
N SER A 220 -4.90 8.64 23.64
CA SER A 220 -3.56 8.88 23.10
C SER A 220 -3.32 8.13 21.79
N ALA A 221 -3.77 6.88 21.70
CA ALA A 221 -3.71 6.08 20.49
C ALA A 221 -4.59 6.67 19.37
N LEU A 222 -5.84 7.03 19.67
CA LEU A 222 -6.75 7.69 18.74
C LEU A 222 -6.19 9.03 18.22
N CYS A 223 -5.55 9.83 19.07
CA CYS A 223 -4.86 11.05 18.66
C CYS A 223 -3.71 10.77 17.68
N ALA A 224 -2.92 9.72 17.94
CA ALA A 224 -1.83 9.32 17.06
C ALA A 224 -2.34 8.84 15.69
N LEU A 225 -3.40 8.02 15.67
CA LEU A 225 -4.07 7.57 14.46
C LEU A 225 -4.66 8.74 13.67
N THR A 226 -5.28 9.71 14.36
CA THR A 226 -5.84 10.91 13.74
C THR A 226 -4.75 11.77 13.08
N ARG A 227 -3.61 11.99 13.77
CA ARG A 227 -2.46 12.69 13.17
C ARG A 227 -1.95 11.99 11.92
N ARG A 228 -1.84 10.66 11.95
CA ARG A 228 -1.43 9.87 10.79
C ARG A 228 -2.44 9.97 9.65
N ASN A 229 -3.74 9.93 9.95
CA ASN A 229 -4.80 10.09 8.96
C ASN A 229 -4.76 11.48 8.31
N LEU A 230 -4.56 12.56 9.08
CA LEU A 230 -4.43 13.91 8.53
C LEU A 230 -3.21 14.06 7.62
N VAL A 231 -2.09 13.43 7.95
CA VAL A 231 -0.89 13.40 7.08
C VAL A 231 -1.18 12.63 5.79
N MET A 232 -1.87 11.48 5.88
CA MET A 232 -2.27 10.72 4.70
C MET A 232 -3.29 11.49 3.84
N GLU A 233 -4.23 12.21 4.45
CA GLU A 233 -5.19 13.07 3.77
C GLU A 233 -4.48 14.22 3.05
N GLY A 234 -3.49 14.86 3.68
CA GLY A 234 -2.66 15.88 3.03
C GLY A 234 -1.82 15.32 1.86
N ALA A 235 -1.31 14.09 2.00
CA ALA A 235 -0.61 13.40 0.91
C ALA A 235 -1.57 13.00 -0.24
N ALA A 236 -2.80 12.60 0.10
CA ALA A 236 -3.84 12.28 -0.87
C ALA A 236 -4.31 13.54 -1.61
N ALA A 237 -4.67 14.60 -0.89
CA ALA A 237 -5.10 15.88 -1.47
C ALA A 237 -4.05 16.49 -2.42
N SER A 238 -2.75 16.28 -2.15
CA SER A 238 -1.66 16.72 -3.03
C SER A 238 -1.41 15.80 -4.24
N ALA A 239 -1.84 14.53 -4.19
CA ALA A 239 -1.69 13.56 -5.28
C ALA A 239 -2.82 13.61 -6.32
N GLY A 240 -3.96 14.23 -6.01
CA GLY A 240 -5.05 14.44 -6.98
C GLY A 240 -5.53 13.14 -7.65
N GLU A 241 -5.51 13.08 -8.98
CA GLU A 241 -5.94 11.91 -9.77
C GLU A 241 -5.00 10.69 -9.64
N GLN A 242 -3.80 10.84 -9.05
CA GLN A 242 -2.85 9.74 -8.81
C GLN A 242 -3.13 8.96 -7.50
N LEU A 243 -4.24 9.27 -6.81
CA LEU A 243 -4.66 8.62 -5.55
C LEU A 243 -4.79 7.08 -5.63
N VAL A 244 -5.01 6.55 -6.83
CA VAL A 244 -5.23 5.12 -7.08
C VAL A 244 -4.00 4.29 -6.69
N GLU A 245 -2.80 4.88 -6.67
CA GLU A 245 -1.55 4.20 -6.30
C GLU A 245 -1.15 4.37 -4.82
N LEU A 246 -1.68 5.35 -4.10
CA LEU A 246 -1.32 5.63 -2.70
C LEU A 246 -2.11 4.84 -1.66
N THR A 247 -3.19 4.19 -2.09
CA THR A 247 -4.12 3.50 -1.19
C THR A 247 -3.67 2.07 -0.93
N SER A 248 -2.53 2.00 -0.23
CA SER A 248 -2.01 0.85 0.49
C SER A 248 -3.12 0.09 1.23
N ARG A 249 -2.92 -1.23 1.34
CA ARG A 249 -3.62 -2.17 2.24
C ARG A 249 -3.77 -1.64 3.68
N ASP A 250 -2.98 -0.65 4.07
CA ASP A 250 -2.96 -0.01 5.40
C ASP A 250 -4.17 0.88 5.71
N GLY A 251 -4.84 1.49 4.72
CA GLY A 251 -5.97 2.40 5.01
C GLY A 251 -7.16 1.70 5.70
N ALA A 252 -7.40 0.43 5.33
CA ALA A 252 -8.42 -0.46 5.92
C ALA A 252 -8.14 -0.81 7.38
N CYS A 253 -6.87 -1.06 7.67
CA CYS A 253 -6.39 -1.38 9.01
C CYS A 253 -6.63 -0.19 9.95
N MET A 254 -6.46 1.04 9.46
CA MET A 254 -6.60 2.25 10.27
C MET A 254 -8.05 2.50 10.73
N SER A 255 -9.05 2.32 9.86
CA SER A 255 -10.47 2.47 10.22
C SER A 255 -10.95 1.39 11.21
N GLY A 256 -10.51 0.14 10.99
CA GLY A 256 -10.77 -0.96 11.91
C GLY A 256 -10.18 -0.74 13.31
N ASN A 257 -8.94 -0.21 13.37
CA ASN A 257 -8.28 0.12 14.63
C ASN A 257 -9.01 1.23 15.40
N ILE A 258 -9.48 2.28 14.70
CA ILE A 258 -10.26 3.37 15.32
C ILE A 258 -11.56 2.81 15.89
N THR A 259 -12.26 1.96 15.15
CA THR A 259 -13.52 1.34 15.60
C THR A 259 -13.31 0.48 16.85
N CYS A 260 -12.28 -0.37 16.86
CA CYS A 260 -11.95 -1.23 17.99
C CYS A 260 -11.57 -0.43 19.24
N LEU A 261 -10.75 0.62 19.08
CA LEU A 261 -10.35 1.50 20.18
C LEU A 261 -11.54 2.27 20.76
N VAL A 262 -12.46 2.74 19.93
CA VAL A 262 -13.67 3.44 20.38
C VAL A 262 -14.64 2.49 21.08
N GLN A 263 -14.77 1.24 20.63
CA GLN A 263 -15.54 0.20 21.33
C GLN A 263 -14.94 -0.13 22.71
N LEU A 264 -13.60 -0.22 22.82
CA LEU A 264 -12.93 -0.39 24.11
C LEU A 264 -13.13 0.83 25.02
N LEU A 265 -13.15 2.04 24.47
CA LEU A 265 -13.41 3.26 25.23
C LEU A 265 -14.81 3.27 25.85
N GLN A 266 -15.81 2.68 25.16
CA GLN A 266 -17.16 2.52 25.72
C GLN A 266 -17.24 1.56 26.91
N GLN A 267 -16.26 0.67 27.06
CA GLN A 267 -16.17 -0.24 28.20
C GLN A 267 -15.61 0.46 29.45
N CYS A 268 -14.97 1.63 29.29
CA CYS A 268 -14.52 2.46 30.40
C CYS A 268 -15.71 3.19 31.07
N GLN A 269 -15.82 3.11 32.39
CA GLN A 269 -16.86 3.80 33.17
C GLN A 269 -16.47 5.27 33.40
N LEU A 270 -16.51 6.07 32.33
CA LEU A 270 -16.23 7.50 32.39
C LEU A 270 -17.49 8.26 32.85
N LEU A 271 -17.43 8.90 34.03
CA LEU A 271 -18.50 9.78 34.50
C LEU A 271 -18.59 11.02 33.61
N SER A 272 -19.79 11.28 33.09
CA SER A 272 -20.12 12.36 32.14
C SER A 272 -19.92 13.79 32.68
N HIS A 273 -19.46 13.98 33.91
CA HIS A 273 -19.63 15.25 34.62
C HIS A 273 -18.53 16.30 34.43
N ASP A 274 -17.41 16.00 33.79
CA ASP A 274 -16.27 16.95 33.75
C ASP A 274 -15.88 17.46 32.35
N LEU A 275 -16.59 17.08 31.30
CA LEU A 275 -16.22 17.49 29.94
C LEU A 275 -17.49 17.78 29.11
N ASP A 276 -17.59 19.00 28.58
CA ASP A 276 -18.56 19.43 27.54
C ASP A 276 -18.32 18.68 26.21
N ILE A 277 -18.24 17.35 26.24
CA ILE A 277 -17.94 16.49 25.11
C ILE A 277 -19.24 15.79 24.70
N LEU A 278 -19.47 15.74 23.38
CA LEU A 278 -20.50 14.91 22.72
C LEU A 278 -20.56 13.53 23.38
N SER A 279 -21.76 12.96 23.56
CA SER A 279 -21.85 11.70 24.29
C SER A 279 -20.96 10.64 23.61
N LEU A 280 -20.19 9.90 24.41
CA LEU A 280 -19.29 8.85 23.91
C LEU A 280 -20.07 7.79 23.10
N ALA A 281 -21.35 7.60 23.42
CA ALA A 281 -22.29 6.77 22.67
C ALA A 281 -22.56 7.31 21.26
N GLU A 282 -22.86 8.61 21.12
CA GLU A 282 -23.06 9.25 19.81
C GLU A 282 -21.77 9.22 18.98
N THR A 283 -20.63 9.54 19.60
CA THR A 283 -19.31 9.54 18.92
C THR A 283 -18.95 8.14 18.42
N SER A 284 -19.17 7.10 19.22
CA SER A 284 -18.96 5.71 18.80
C SER A 284 -19.88 5.28 17.67
N GLN A 285 -21.15 5.69 17.72
CA GLN A 285 -22.10 5.40 16.66
C GLN A 285 -21.69 6.06 15.34
N VAL A 286 -21.22 7.31 15.37
CA VAL A 286 -20.69 8.01 14.18
C VAL A 286 -19.47 7.31 13.62
N VAL A 287 -18.51 6.90 14.48
CA VAL A 287 -17.32 6.15 14.06
C VAL A 287 -17.69 4.79 13.45
N TYR A 288 -18.65 4.08 14.04
CA TYR A 288 -19.13 2.80 13.53
C TYR A 288 -19.78 2.94 12.14
N LEU A 289 -20.64 3.94 11.96
CA LEU A 289 -21.28 4.24 10.68
C LEU A 289 -20.25 4.65 9.62
N ALA A 290 -19.29 5.51 9.97
CA ALA A 290 -18.20 5.92 9.08
C ALA A 290 -17.29 4.74 8.68
N ASN A 291 -17.01 3.82 9.59
CA ASN A 291 -16.26 2.60 9.29
C ASN A 291 -17.06 1.67 8.35
N GLY A 292 -18.39 1.59 8.51
CA GLY A 292 -19.28 0.87 7.59
C GLY A 292 -19.20 1.43 6.17
N VAL A 293 -19.30 2.76 6.03
CA VAL A 293 -19.13 3.48 4.75
C VAL A 293 -17.78 3.15 4.12
N TYR A 294 -16.69 3.27 4.89
CA TYR A 294 -15.33 3.03 4.41
C TYR A 294 -15.13 1.57 3.94
N THR A 295 -15.63 0.61 4.73
CA THR A 295 -15.53 -0.83 4.41
C THR A 295 -16.28 -1.15 3.12
N CYS A 296 -17.48 -0.58 2.92
CA CYS A 296 -18.26 -0.76 1.69
C CYS A 296 -17.51 -0.19 0.47
N LEU A 297 -16.99 1.03 0.56
CA LEU A 297 -16.23 1.68 -0.53
C LEU A 297 -14.95 0.89 -0.90
N GLN A 298 -14.30 0.29 0.08
CA GLN A 298 -13.14 -0.53 -0.16
C GLN A 298 -13.50 -1.88 -0.81
N ALA A 299 -14.55 -2.53 -0.34
CA ALA A 299 -15.05 -3.77 -0.95
C ALA A 299 -15.45 -3.52 -2.42
N LEU A 300 -16.13 -2.40 -2.69
CA LEU A 300 -16.42 -1.90 -4.03
C LEU A 300 -15.16 -1.85 -4.90
N ARG A 301 -14.11 -1.19 -4.41
CA ARG A 301 -12.83 -1.06 -5.13
C ARG A 301 -12.10 -2.38 -5.39
N CYS A 302 -12.09 -3.29 -4.42
CA CYS A 302 -11.44 -4.58 -4.57
C CYS A 302 -12.15 -5.46 -5.60
N MET A 303 -13.48 -5.38 -5.67
CA MET A 303 -14.28 -6.18 -6.60
C MET A 303 -14.29 -5.63 -8.04
N LEU A 304 -13.93 -4.36 -8.24
CA LEU A 304 -13.77 -3.74 -9.56
C LEU A 304 -12.50 -4.18 -10.33
N LYS A 305 -11.54 -4.86 -9.70
CA LYS A 305 -10.30 -5.30 -10.36
C LYS A 305 -10.37 -6.76 -10.83
N GLY A 306 -10.51 -6.96 -12.14
CA GLY A 306 -10.09 -8.19 -12.82
C GLY A 306 -11.13 -9.29 -13.01
N GLU A 307 -12.43 -8.96 -13.10
CA GLU A 307 -13.48 -9.93 -13.37
C GLU A 307 -14.13 -9.64 -14.74
N ASN A 308 -13.81 -10.46 -15.75
CA ASN A 308 -14.20 -10.21 -17.14
C ASN A 308 -15.73 -10.25 -17.36
N THR A 309 -16.50 -10.95 -16.52
CA THR A 309 -17.97 -10.99 -16.68
C THR A 309 -18.66 -9.75 -16.10
N LEU A 310 -18.00 -9.03 -15.18
CA LEU A 310 -18.42 -7.72 -14.69
C LEU A 310 -18.33 -6.66 -15.78
N GLU A 311 -17.25 -6.64 -16.58
CA GLU A 311 -17.12 -5.69 -17.71
C GLU A 311 -18.26 -5.85 -18.72
N THR A 312 -18.64 -7.09 -19.03
CA THR A 312 -19.79 -7.35 -19.91
C THR A 312 -21.11 -6.94 -19.29
N MET A 313 -21.28 -7.10 -17.97
CA MET A 313 -22.49 -6.69 -17.26
C MET A 313 -22.59 -5.16 -17.12
N LEU A 314 -21.46 -4.46 -16.97
CA LEU A 314 -21.39 -3.00 -16.99
C LEU A 314 -21.70 -2.45 -18.39
N ALA A 315 -21.22 -3.10 -19.45
CA ALA A 315 -21.60 -2.75 -20.82
C ALA A 315 -23.10 -3.00 -21.10
N GLU A 316 -23.68 -4.08 -20.56
CA GLU A 316 -25.14 -4.30 -20.59
C GLU A 316 -25.87 -3.20 -19.81
N LEU A 317 -25.36 -2.75 -18.66
CA LEU A 317 -25.93 -1.66 -17.87
C LEU A 317 -25.89 -0.33 -18.63
N ASP A 318 -24.76 0.02 -19.25
CA ASP A 318 -24.62 1.22 -20.08
C ASP A 318 -25.60 1.19 -21.26
N ALA A 319 -25.76 0.03 -21.90
CA ALA A 319 -26.74 -0.13 -22.96
C ALA A 319 -28.19 0.01 -22.49
N LEU A 320 -28.53 -0.44 -21.26
CA LEU A 320 -29.86 -0.23 -20.67
C LEU A 320 -30.10 1.25 -20.34
N ILE A 321 -29.07 1.95 -19.86
CA ILE A 321 -29.12 3.38 -19.58
C ILE A 321 -29.37 4.17 -20.87
N ASP A 322 -28.60 3.88 -21.93
CA ASP A 322 -28.76 4.52 -23.24
C ASP A 322 -30.13 4.25 -23.88
N GLN A 323 -30.70 3.06 -23.65
CA GLN A 323 -32.00 2.67 -24.20
C GLN A 323 -33.19 3.29 -23.46
N CYS A 324 -33.06 3.53 -22.15
CA CYS A 324 -34.18 4.01 -21.32
C CYS A 324 -34.16 5.50 -21.05
N ALA A 325 -33.00 6.15 -21.11
CA ALA A 325 -32.88 7.53 -20.64
C ALA A 325 -33.23 8.59 -21.70
N ASP A 326 -33.77 8.21 -22.87
CA ASP A 326 -34.19 9.12 -23.95
C ASP A 326 -33.14 10.22 -24.28
N GLY A 327 -31.85 9.88 -24.19
CA GLY A 327 -30.72 10.79 -24.44
C GLY A 327 -30.25 11.63 -23.25
N VAL A 328 -30.83 11.43 -22.05
CA VAL A 328 -30.39 12.05 -20.80
C VAL A 328 -29.34 11.17 -20.12
N SER A 329 -28.22 11.74 -19.69
CA SER A 329 -27.22 10.97 -18.94
C SER A 329 -27.75 10.56 -17.56
N LEU A 330 -27.23 9.48 -16.98
CA LEU A 330 -27.57 9.07 -15.61
C LEU A 330 -27.33 10.21 -14.59
N GLN A 331 -26.27 10.99 -14.81
CA GLN A 331 -25.97 12.18 -14.02
C GLN A 331 -27.03 13.27 -14.20
N GLY A 332 -27.45 13.55 -15.43
CA GLY A 332 -28.52 14.51 -15.71
C GLY A 332 -29.86 14.11 -15.10
N LEU A 333 -30.17 12.80 -15.11
CA LEU A 333 -31.36 12.27 -14.44
C LEU A 333 -31.29 12.49 -12.92
N GLY A 334 -30.11 12.30 -12.31
CA GLY A 334 -29.87 12.58 -10.90
C GLY A 334 -30.05 14.06 -10.53
N GLU A 335 -29.55 14.97 -11.36
CA GLU A 335 -29.69 16.43 -11.16
C GLU A 335 -31.16 16.88 -11.25
N VAL A 336 -31.93 16.34 -12.19
CA VAL A 336 -33.36 16.61 -12.35
C VAL A 336 -34.16 16.10 -11.15
N LEU A 337 -33.92 14.86 -10.70
CA LEU A 337 -34.58 14.30 -9.52
C LEU A 337 -34.23 15.05 -8.24
N GLN A 338 -32.98 15.50 -8.10
CA GLN A 338 -32.55 16.30 -6.96
C GLN A 338 -33.21 17.68 -6.94
N ALA A 339 -33.35 18.33 -8.11
CA ALA A 339 -34.08 19.58 -8.26
C ALA A 339 -35.57 19.40 -7.91
N HIS A 340 -36.18 18.31 -8.39
CA HIS A 340 -37.56 17.95 -8.09
C HIS A 340 -37.79 17.74 -6.58
N LEU A 341 -36.93 16.97 -5.90
CA LEU A 341 -36.99 16.77 -4.45
C LEU A 341 -36.82 18.09 -3.68
N ARG A 342 -35.91 18.96 -4.13
CA ARG A 342 -35.70 20.28 -3.51
C ARG A 342 -36.92 21.19 -3.68
N ASN A 343 -37.51 21.24 -4.87
CA ASN A 343 -38.69 22.07 -5.15
C ASN A 343 -39.91 21.56 -4.35
N THR A 344 -40.09 20.25 -4.28
CA THR A 344 -41.12 19.59 -3.45
C THR A 344 -40.94 19.90 -1.96
N ALA A 345 -39.71 19.83 -1.44
CA ALA A 345 -39.40 20.17 -0.04
C ALA A 345 -39.65 21.65 0.30
N MET A 346 -39.53 22.54 -0.69
CA MET A 346 -39.80 23.97 -0.58
C MET A 346 -41.28 24.34 -0.78
N GLY A 347 -42.17 23.36 -1.01
CA GLY A 347 -43.60 23.56 -1.22
C GLY A 347 -43.95 24.21 -2.56
N LEU A 348 -43.05 24.14 -3.54
CA LEU A 348 -43.29 24.60 -4.90
C LEU A 348 -43.97 23.45 -5.67
N GLU A 349 -45.29 23.57 -5.90
CA GLU A 349 -46.01 22.65 -6.80
C GLU A 349 -45.61 22.97 -8.25
N GLU A 350 -44.60 22.27 -8.76
CA GLU A 350 -44.39 22.13 -10.20
C GLU A 350 -45.09 20.85 -10.68
N ASP A 351 -45.65 20.91 -11.91
CA ASP A 351 -46.20 19.75 -12.62
C ASP A 351 -45.17 18.61 -12.57
N PRO A 352 -45.58 17.35 -12.36
CA PRO A 352 -44.62 16.31 -12.09
C PRO A 352 -43.73 16.11 -13.32
N ASP A 353 -42.44 16.03 -13.08
CA ASP A 353 -41.47 15.37 -13.94
C ASP A 353 -41.78 13.84 -14.00
N ASP A 354 -43.05 13.48 -14.21
CA ASP A 354 -43.61 12.13 -14.25
C ASP A 354 -42.87 11.28 -15.28
N HIS A 355 -42.45 11.91 -16.38
CA HIS A 355 -41.61 11.29 -17.39
C HIS A 355 -40.25 10.82 -16.83
N TYR A 356 -39.55 11.65 -16.06
CA TYR A 356 -38.27 11.29 -15.46
C TYR A 356 -38.44 10.28 -14.33
N LEU A 357 -39.53 10.36 -13.56
CA LEU A 357 -39.89 9.35 -12.57
C LEU A 357 -40.20 8.00 -13.23
N ASP A 358 -40.89 7.98 -14.38
CA ASP A 358 -41.16 6.77 -15.14
C ASP A 358 -39.90 6.17 -15.77
N ILE A 359 -39.01 7.00 -16.33
CA ILE A 359 -37.67 6.56 -16.78
C ILE A 359 -36.91 5.90 -15.62
N THR A 360 -36.94 6.52 -14.43
CA THR A 360 -36.25 5.99 -13.23
C THR A 360 -36.86 4.66 -12.78
N ARG A 361 -38.19 4.51 -12.84
CA ARG A 361 -38.89 3.25 -12.52
C ARG A 361 -38.54 2.13 -13.50
N VAL A 362 -38.51 2.44 -14.80
CA VAL A 362 -38.16 1.46 -15.84
C VAL A 362 -36.70 1.02 -15.72
N LEU A 363 -35.77 1.97 -15.52
CA LEU A 363 -34.36 1.67 -15.26
C LEU A 363 -34.18 0.78 -14.02
N ARG A 364 -34.87 1.08 -12.92
CA ARG A 364 -34.84 0.25 -11.71
C ARG A 364 -35.36 -1.16 -11.98
N ALA A 365 -36.44 -1.31 -12.73
CA ALA A 365 -36.99 -2.62 -13.07
C ALA A 365 -36.03 -3.44 -13.93
N GLN A 366 -35.45 -2.84 -14.97
CA GLN A 366 -34.50 -3.50 -15.87
C GLN A 366 -33.18 -3.87 -15.16
N TYR A 367 -32.68 -3.00 -14.28
CA TYR A 367 -31.55 -3.32 -13.41
C TYR A 367 -31.86 -4.51 -12.49
N SER A 368 -33.07 -4.52 -11.90
CA SER A 368 -33.52 -5.61 -11.03
C SER A 368 -33.65 -6.95 -11.77
N GLU A 369 -33.94 -6.95 -13.07
CA GLU A 369 -33.93 -8.15 -13.92
C GLU A 369 -32.51 -8.57 -14.31
N LEU A 370 -31.61 -7.62 -14.57
CA LEU A 370 -30.21 -7.89 -14.93
C LEU A 370 -29.47 -8.66 -13.82
N ILE A 371 -29.73 -8.30 -12.57
CA ILE A 371 -29.10 -8.90 -11.38
C ILE A 371 -29.77 -10.21 -10.94
N GLN A 372 -30.88 -10.64 -11.55
CA GLN A 372 -31.53 -11.91 -11.21
C GLN A 372 -30.84 -13.11 -11.88
N PRO A 373 -30.94 -14.31 -11.28
CA PRO A 373 -30.35 -15.52 -11.86
C PRO A 373 -30.99 -15.83 -13.23
N ARG A 374 -30.21 -15.77 -14.31
CA ARG A 374 -30.70 -16.13 -15.66
C ARG A 374 -30.64 -17.66 -15.83
N SER A 375 -31.76 -18.30 -16.16
CA SER A 375 -31.77 -19.71 -16.59
C SER A 375 -31.19 -19.77 -18.01
N MET A 376 -29.97 -20.32 -18.17
CA MET A 376 -29.51 -20.67 -19.52
C MET A 376 -30.41 -21.76 -20.09
N GLU A 377 -30.98 -21.54 -21.27
CA GLU A 377 -31.82 -22.51 -21.99
C GLU A 377 -30.99 -23.72 -22.43
N SER A 378 -30.83 -24.71 -21.54
CA SER A 378 -30.61 -26.10 -21.93
C SER A 378 -30.90 -27.05 -20.78
N SER A 379 -32.03 -27.75 -20.89
CA SER A 379 -32.33 -29.07 -20.32
C SER A 379 -31.92 -29.39 -18.87
N VAL A 380 -32.95 -29.51 -18.02
CA VAL A 380 -33.08 -30.43 -16.87
C VAL A 380 -32.08 -30.26 -15.71
N GLN A 381 -32.59 -29.68 -14.61
CA GLN A 381 -32.05 -29.76 -13.23
C GLN A 381 -30.61 -29.26 -13.01
N GLU A 382 -30.32 -28.02 -13.41
CA GLU A 382 -29.26 -27.27 -12.74
C GLU A 382 -29.87 -26.10 -11.95
N THR A 383 -29.46 -25.96 -10.69
CA THR A 383 -29.74 -24.77 -9.88
C THR A 383 -29.32 -23.53 -10.67
N PRO A 384 -30.13 -22.45 -10.67
CA PRO A 384 -29.79 -21.26 -11.45
C PRO A 384 -28.41 -20.74 -11.02
N LYS A 385 -27.45 -20.73 -11.97
CA LYS A 385 -26.07 -20.31 -11.73
C LYS A 385 -25.95 -18.83 -12.11
N MET A 386 -25.68 -17.97 -11.13
CA MET A 386 -25.28 -16.59 -11.37
C MET A 386 -23.84 -16.56 -11.91
N SER A 387 -23.57 -15.67 -12.87
CA SER A 387 -22.19 -15.35 -13.24
C SER A 387 -21.48 -14.63 -12.10
N ALA A 388 -20.14 -14.64 -12.11
CA ALA A 388 -19.34 -13.91 -11.12
C ALA A 388 -19.69 -12.41 -11.13
N GLY A 389 -19.84 -11.80 -12.32
CA GLY A 389 -20.23 -10.40 -12.48
C GLY A 389 -21.63 -10.10 -11.95
N GLN A 390 -22.59 -11.01 -12.12
CA GLN A 390 -23.93 -10.86 -11.53
C GLN A 390 -23.91 -10.98 -10.00
N MET A 391 -23.14 -11.91 -9.44
CA MET A 391 -22.96 -11.99 -7.98
C MET A 391 -22.32 -10.72 -7.43
N LEU A 392 -21.38 -10.11 -8.17
CA LEU A 392 -20.77 -8.84 -7.80
C LEU A 392 -21.78 -7.68 -7.87
N LEU A 393 -22.62 -7.60 -8.90
CA LEU A 393 -23.68 -6.58 -8.98
C LEU A 393 -24.70 -6.71 -7.85
N VAL A 394 -25.12 -7.93 -7.49
CA VAL A 394 -26.00 -8.17 -6.32
C VAL A 394 -25.32 -7.78 -5.01
N ALA A 395 -24.02 -8.08 -4.87
CA ALA A 395 -23.25 -7.66 -3.71
C ALA A 395 -23.12 -6.13 -3.65
N PHE A 396 -22.92 -5.45 -4.79
CA PHE A 396 -22.89 -4.00 -4.87
C PHE A 396 -24.24 -3.39 -4.47
N ASP A 397 -25.36 -3.89 -5.00
CA ASP A 397 -26.70 -3.42 -4.66
C ASP A 397 -26.96 -3.52 -3.15
N GLY A 398 -26.61 -4.65 -2.53
CA GLY A 398 -26.71 -4.84 -1.08
C GLY A 398 -25.81 -3.89 -0.28
N MET A 399 -24.58 -3.64 -0.75
CA MET A 399 -23.67 -2.69 -0.10
C MET A 399 -24.14 -1.24 -0.25
N PHE A 400 -24.71 -0.85 -1.40
CA PHE A 400 -25.27 0.49 -1.61
C PHE A 400 -26.51 0.72 -0.74
N ALA A 401 -27.38 -0.27 -0.57
CA ALA A 401 -28.51 -0.16 0.36
C ALA A 401 -28.05 -0.01 1.83
N GLN A 402 -27.00 -0.74 2.23
CA GLN A 402 -26.38 -0.58 3.54
C GLN A 402 -25.74 0.81 3.70
N LEU A 403 -25.07 1.29 2.64
CA LEU A 403 -24.44 2.60 2.59
C LEU A 403 -25.47 3.73 2.72
N GLU A 404 -26.57 3.66 1.97
CA GLU A 404 -27.68 4.60 2.02
C GLU A 404 -28.31 4.65 3.43
N THR A 405 -28.52 3.49 4.04
CA THR A 405 -29.03 3.39 5.42
C THR A 405 -28.05 4.01 6.41
N ALA A 406 -26.75 3.72 6.29
CA ALA A 406 -25.72 4.24 7.17
C ALA A 406 -25.53 5.76 7.03
N PHE A 407 -25.57 6.29 5.80
CA PHE A 407 -25.50 7.72 5.54
C PHE A 407 -26.74 8.46 6.01
N GLY A 408 -27.94 7.92 5.79
CA GLY A 408 -29.18 8.53 6.28
C GLY A 408 -29.16 8.69 7.80
N LEU A 409 -28.74 7.64 8.52
CA LEU A 409 -28.57 7.69 9.98
C LEU A 409 -27.48 8.66 10.44
N LEU A 410 -26.47 8.92 9.61
CA LEU A 410 -25.37 9.83 9.93
C LEU A 410 -25.72 11.30 9.67
N ILE A 411 -26.62 11.57 8.71
CA ILE A 411 -27.12 12.93 8.40
C ILE A 411 -28.16 13.37 9.43
N ASP A 412 -28.94 12.44 9.99
CA ASP A 412 -29.95 12.70 11.02
C ASP A 412 -29.35 12.97 12.42
N LYS A 413 -28.03 12.80 12.58
CA LYS A 413 -27.27 13.00 13.82
C LYS A 413 -26.40 14.26 13.72
#